data_AF-A0AAX3L491-F1
#
_entry.id   AF-A0AAX3L491-F1
#
_cell.length_a   1.000
_cell.length_b   1.000
_cell.length_c   1.000
_cell.angle_alpha   90.00
_cell.angle_beta   90.00
_cell.angle_gamma   90.00
#
_symmetry.space_group_name_H-M   'P 1'
#
loop_
_entity.id
_entity.type
_entity.pdbx_description
1 polymer ?
#
loop_
_entity_poly.entity_id
_entity_poly.type
_entity_poly.pdbx_seq_one_letter_code
_entity_poly.pdbx_strand_id
1 'polypeptide(L)'
;MLRNISVRTFIAGFLLCLFLVDAGVVVLFSSKSPLFISLNIINFVALFLLWGYMTKYLVTPINTVKKSIEEVTAGNLGVTIPEFGNNCAGRLIPGINSLSSNIATLVREIRVSSQTAMTLSDQLSARSAQLSVKTEQQSASLVQTAASMEQMAASTRNNADNTRLASEQANRATLQARKGGELMGQVATNMQSITECAQQMTEIISMIDGIAFQTNILALNAAVEAARAGDHGKGFSVVAEEVRNLAHRSADAAKNIKTLIEVTSNNVTQGVTVVSEAEKNMQEIVTGSGNVSQLMDDIFTSTSEQEKGISQITLALSELERVTQSNVTMAEELNGSSDVLRNQVSELQARTRNFRLEKGYQAESTPSHAGPLSFHSRPDHSL
;
A
#
# COMPACT_ATOMS: atom_id res chain seq x y z
N MET A 1 -5.78 -87.13 -0.04
CA MET A 1 -7.11 -87.33 -0.69
C MET A 1 -8.28 -86.72 0.10
N LEU A 2 -8.22 -86.66 1.45
CA LEU A 2 -9.30 -86.14 2.31
C LEU A 2 -9.51 -84.61 2.30
N ARG A 3 -8.56 -83.83 1.79
CA ARG A 3 -8.56 -82.36 1.86
C ARG A 3 -9.67 -81.68 1.05
N ASN A 4 -10.21 -82.34 0.02
CA ASN A 4 -11.17 -81.76 -0.92
C ASN A 4 -12.60 -82.33 -0.76
N ILE A 5 -12.83 -83.22 0.20
CA ILE A 5 -14.15 -83.82 0.44
C ILE A 5 -14.93 -82.88 1.36
N SER A 6 -16.20 -82.61 1.02
CA SER A 6 -17.10 -81.81 1.87
C SER A 6 -17.15 -82.42 3.27
N VAL A 7 -17.04 -81.59 4.31
CA VAL A 7 -17.10 -82.02 5.72
C VAL A 7 -18.36 -82.87 5.98
N ARG A 8 -19.47 -82.56 5.31
CA ARG A 8 -20.71 -83.36 5.38
C ARG A 8 -20.53 -84.78 4.82
N THR A 9 -19.84 -84.90 3.68
CA THR A 9 -19.58 -86.18 3.01
C THR A 9 -18.54 -87.01 3.76
N PHE A 10 -17.51 -86.35 4.32
CA PHE A 10 -16.51 -87.02 5.15
C PHE A 10 -17.12 -87.53 6.47
N ILE A 11 -17.90 -86.70 7.16
CA ILE A 11 -18.62 -87.13 8.38
C ILE A 11 -19.57 -88.28 8.05
N ALA A 12 -20.36 -88.19 6.98
CA ALA A 12 -21.26 -89.27 6.58
C ALA A 12 -20.52 -90.57 6.26
N GLY A 13 -19.41 -90.50 5.50
CA GLY A 13 -18.58 -91.66 5.18
C GLY A 13 -17.86 -92.26 6.39
N PHE A 14 -17.38 -91.42 7.32
CA PHE A 14 -16.74 -91.85 8.57
C PHE A 14 -17.74 -92.52 9.51
N LEU A 15 -18.93 -91.95 9.69
CA LEU A 15 -19.99 -92.55 10.50
C LEU A 15 -20.49 -93.86 9.88
N LEU A 16 -20.59 -93.94 8.55
CA LEU A 16 -20.94 -95.18 7.86
C LEU A 16 -19.86 -96.25 8.01
N CYS A 17 -18.57 -95.87 7.95
CA CYS A 17 -17.47 -96.78 8.20
C CYS A 17 -17.47 -97.28 9.65
N LEU A 18 -17.65 -96.39 10.64
CA LEU A 18 -17.81 -96.75 12.05
C LEU A 18 -18.99 -97.69 12.26
N PHE A 19 -20.14 -97.40 11.66
CA PHE A 19 -21.31 -98.27 11.71
C PHE A 19 -21.02 -99.67 11.18
N LEU A 20 -20.32 -99.79 10.04
CA LEU A 20 -19.95 -101.08 9.45
C LEU A 20 -18.91 -101.84 10.29
N VAL A 21 -17.93 -101.15 10.87
CA VAL A 21 -16.94 -101.76 11.77
C VAL A 21 -17.61 -102.24 13.06
N ASP A 22 -18.44 -101.41 13.69
CA ASP A 22 -19.21 -101.80 14.88
C ASP A 22 -20.14 -102.97 14.57
N ALA A 23 -20.88 -102.91 13.45
CA ALA A 23 -21.72 -104.01 13.01
C ALA A 23 -20.90 -105.30 12.84
N GLY A 24 -19.72 -105.23 12.21
CA GLY A 24 -18.81 -106.37 12.04
C GLY A 24 -18.26 -106.93 13.36
N VAL A 25 -17.88 -106.08 14.32
CA VAL A 25 -17.42 -106.50 15.65
C VAL A 25 -18.56 -107.16 16.43
N VAL A 26 -19.77 -106.60 16.36
CA VAL A 26 -20.96 -107.16 17.03
C VAL A 26 -21.36 -108.51 16.40
N VAL A 27 -21.16 -108.71 15.08
CA VAL A 27 -21.33 -110.02 14.41
C VAL A 27 -20.35 -111.06 14.96
N LEU A 28 -19.10 -110.69 15.24
CA LEU A 28 -18.05 -111.59 15.73
C LEU A 28 -18.27 -112.09 17.17
N PHE A 29 -18.93 -111.30 18.02
CA PHE A 29 -19.05 -111.59 19.46
C PHE A 29 -20.46 -112.03 19.92
N SER A 30 -21.51 -111.89 19.12
CA SER A 30 -22.90 -112.10 19.58
C SER A 30 -23.60 -113.29 18.92
N SER A 31 -23.84 -114.38 19.68
CA SER A 31 -24.59 -115.57 19.22
C SER A 31 -26.12 -115.47 19.37
N LYS A 32 -26.69 -114.32 19.78
CA LYS A 32 -28.16 -114.14 19.96
C LYS A 32 -28.75 -113.07 19.03
N SER A 33 -29.59 -113.47 18.08
CA SER A 33 -30.16 -112.62 17.01
C SER A 33 -30.94 -111.37 17.43
N PRO A 34 -31.77 -111.34 18.51
CA PRO A 34 -32.54 -110.13 18.83
C PRO A 34 -31.69 -109.00 19.46
N LEU A 35 -30.67 -109.36 20.26
CA LEU A 35 -29.76 -108.37 20.87
C LEU A 35 -28.88 -107.66 19.82
N PHE A 36 -28.53 -108.39 18.76
CA PHE A 36 -27.81 -107.86 17.60
C PHE A 36 -28.57 -106.71 16.93
N ILE A 37 -29.87 -106.91 16.68
CA ILE A 37 -30.71 -105.93 15.98
C ILE A 37 -30.92 -104.67 16.84
N SER A 38 -31.20 -104.82 18.13
CA SER A 38 -31.40 -103.67 19.03
C SER A 38 -30.14 -102.80 19.18
N LEU A 39 -28.96 -103.42 19.27
CA LEU A 39 -27.71 -102.69 19.45
C LEU A 39 -27.32 -101.90 18.19
N ASN A 40 -27.53 -102.50 17.01
CA ASN A 40 -27.31 -101.81 15.72
C ASN A 40 -28.30 -100.65 15.51
N ILE A 41 -29.57 -100.79 15.92
CA ILE A 41 -30.55 -99.69 15.83
C ILE A 41 -30.13 -98.53 16.74
N ILE A 42 -29.71 -98.81 17.99
CA ILE A 42 -29.24 -97.79 18.92
C ILE A 42 -28.00 -97.08 18.36
N ASN A 43 -27.04 -97.82 17.79
CA ASN A 43 -25.85 -97.24 17.17
C ASN A 43 -26.21 -96.37 15.97
N PHE A 44 -27.09 -96.85 15.09
CA PHE A 44 -27.55 -96.08 13.93
C PHE A 44 -28.22 -94.76 14.34
N VAL A 45 -29.11 -94.81 15.35
CA VAL A 45 -29.77 -93.61 15.90
C VAL A 45 -28.76 -92.65 16.51
N ALA A 46 -27.79 -93.16 17.28
CA ALA A 46 -26.73 -92.33 17.87
C ALA A 46 -25.86 -91.63 16.81
N LEU A 47 -25.45 -92.36 15.76
CA LEU A 47 -24.68 -91.80 14.64
C LEU A 47 -25.51 -90.80 13.81
N PHE A 48 -26.81 -91.04 13.61
CA PHE A 48 -27.70 -90.12 12.93
C PHE A 48 -27.93 -88.82 13.72
N LEU A 49 -28.12 -88.92 15.04
CA LEU A 49 -28.21 -87.77 15.94
C LEU A 49 -26.90 -86.97 15.96
N LEU A 50 -25.75 -87.65 15.99
CA LEU A 50 -24.43 -87.02 15.90
C LEU A 50 -24.23 -86.30 14.56
N TRP A 51 -24.65 -86.90 13.45
CA TRP A 51 -24.62 -86.27 12.12
C TRP A 51 -25.52 -85.04 12.06
N GLY A 52 -26.75 -85.12 12.58
CA GLY A 52 -27.68 -84.00 12.67
C GLY A 52 -27.14 -82.86 13.54
N TYR A 53 -26.56 -83.20 14.69
CA TYR A 53 -25.92 -82.25 15.60
C TYR A 53 -24.74 -81.54 14.93
N MET A 54 -23.80 -82.28 14.33
CA MET A 54 -22.66 -81.71 13.61
C MET A 54 -23.09 -80.84 12.43
N THR A 55 -24.09 -81.27 11.67
CA THR A 55 -24.58 -80.50 10.51
C THR A 55 -25.24 -79.19 10.94
N LYS A 56 -26.08 -79.23 11.98
CA LYS A 56 -26.83 -78.06 12.47
C LYS A 56 -25.95 -77.09 13.27
N TYR A 57 -25.04 -77.59 14.12
CA TYR A 57 -24.28 -76.77 15.05
C TYR A 57 -22.83 -76.48 14.62
N LEU A 58 -22.27 -77.20 13.64
CA LEU A 58 -20.92 -76.94 13.13
C LEU A 58 -20.91 -76.51 11.65
N VAL A 59 -21.53 -77.31 10.76
CA VAL A 59 -21.44 -77.06 9.30
C VAL A 59 -22.24 -75.85 8.85
N THR A 60 -23.50 -75.72 9.31
CA THR A 60 -24.38 -74.62 8.91
C THR A 60 -23.86 -73.24 9.35
N PRO A 61 -23.44 -73.03 10.62
CA PRO A 61 -22.91 -71.74 11.07
C PRO A 61 -21.59 -71.36 10.38
N ILE A 62 -20.70 -72.34 10.13
CA ILE A 62 -19.46 -72.09 9.37
C ILE A 62 -19.76 -71.67 7.94
N ASN A 63 -20.77 -72.27 7.29
CA ASN A 63 -21.20 -71.83 5.96
C ASN A 63 -21.82 -70.43 5.96
N THR A 64 -22.57 -70.07 7.01
CA THR A 64 -23.10 -68.70 7.18
C THR A 64 -21.97 -67.69 7.37
N VAL A 65 -20.96 -68.03 8.18
CA VAL A 65 -19.74 -67.23 8.34
C VAL A 65 -19.00 -67.08 7.01
N LYS A 66 -18.79 -68.18 6.29
CA LYS A 66 -18.16 -68.17 4.96
C LYS A 66 -18.89 -67.24 4.00
N LYS A 67 -20.22 -67.37 3.90
CA LYS A 67 -21.05 -66.54 3.01
C LYS A 67 -20.97 -65.06 3.41
N SER A 68 -20.91 -64.77 4.70
CA SER A 68 -20.82 -63.38 5.18
C SER A 68 -19.44 -62.78 4.92
N ILE A 69 -18.37 -63.57 5.00
CA ILE A 69 -17.03 -63.16 4.55
C ILE A 69 -17.05 -62.90 3.04
N GLU A 70 -17.67 -63.79 2.24
CA GLU A 70 -17.82 -63.61 0.79
C GLU A 70 -18.55 -62.28 0.48
N GLU A 71 -19.63 -61.96 1.21
CA GLU A 71 -20.34 -60.68 1.11
C GLU A 71 -19.45 -59.47 1.49
N VAL A 72 -18.72 -59.54 2.61
CA VAL A 72 -17.79 -58.48 3.04
C VAL A 72 -16.68 -58.27 2.02
N THR A 73 -16.11 -59.34 1.46
CA THR A 73 -15.09 -59.27 0.40
C THR A 73 -15.62 -58.75 -0.93
N ALA A 74 -16.91 -58.96 -1.21
CA ALA A 74 -17.62 -58.36 -2.35
C ALA A 74 -18.00 -56.89 -2.11
N GLY A 75 -17.65 -56.32 -0.95
CA GLY A 75 -17.88 -54.93 -0.57
C GLY A 75 -19.16 -54.70 0.21
N ASN A 76 -19.96 -55.73 0.54
CA ASN A 76 -21.17 -55.56 1.33
C ASN A 76 -20.85 -55.58 2.84
N LEU A 77 -20.61 -54.38 3.39
CA LEU A 77 -20.27 -54.16 4.80
C LEU A 77 -21.52 -53.96 5.69
N GLY A 78 -22.72 -53.99 5.11
CA GLY A 78 -23.98 -53.92 5.86
C GLY A 78 -24.50 -55.28 6.33
N VAL A 79 -23.70 -56.34 6.20
CA VAL A 79 -24.10 -57.70 6.61
C VAL A 79 -23.73 -57.91 8.07
N THR A 80 -24.74 -58.25 8.89
CA THR A 80 -24.57 -58.64 10.29
C THR A 80 -24.92 -60.12 10.43
N ILE A 81 -24.00 -60.90 10.99
CA ILE A 81 -24.22 -62.33 11.26
C ILE A 81 -24.94 -62.44 12.60
N PRO A 82 -26.11 -63.11 12.67
CA PRO A 82 -26.81 -63.32 13.94
C PRO A 82 -25.97 -64.18 14.89
N GLU A 83 -26.02 -63.87 16.19
CA GLU A 83 -25.29 -64.63 17.21
C GLU A 83 -25.73 -66.11 17.23
N PHE A 84 -24.76 -67.01 17.36
CA PHE A 84 -25.03 -68.45 17.31
C PHE A 84 -24.24 -69.21 18.38
N GLY A 85 -24.87 -69.48 19.54
CA GLY A 85 -24.32 -70.36 20.58
C GLY A 85 -22.91 -69.99 21.07
N ASN A 86 -22.31 -70.85 21.91
CA ASN A 86 -20.95 -70.63 22.45
C ASN A 86 -19.94 -71.70 21.99
N ASN A 87 -20.24 -72.38 20.88
CA ASN A 87 -19.32 -73.35 20.29
C ASN A 87 -18.24 -72.64 19.45
N CYS A 88 -17.26 -73.40 18.95
CA CYS A 88 -16.13 -72.85 18.19
C CYS A 88 -16.57 -71.98 16.98
N ALA A 89 -17.68 -72.32 16.33
CA ALA A 89 -18.22 -71.54 15.21
C ALA A 89 -18.92 -70.25 15.68
N GLY A 90 -19.66 -70.32 16.79
CA GLY A 90 -20.31 -69.18 17.44
C GLY A 90 -19.34 -68.09 17.90
N ARG A 91 -18.20 -68.49 18.47
CA ARG A 91 -17.18 -67.56 18.98
C ARG A 91 -16.47 -66.74 17.90
N LEU A 92 -16.57 -67.12 16.62
CA LEU A 92 -15.98 -66.38 15.50
C LEU A 92 -16.89 -65.23 15.02
N ILE A 93 -18.21 -65.35 15.23
CA ILE A 93 -19.21 -64.40 14.74
C ILE A 93 -19.00 -62.97 15.28
N PRO A 94 -18.79 -62.76 16.60
CA PRO A 94 -18.56 -61.41 17.12
C PRO A 94 -17.31 -60.74 16.52
N GLY A 95 -16.24 -61.50 16.29
CA GLY A 95 -15.01 -60.98 15.68
C GLY A 95 -15.21 -60.53 14.23
N ILE A 96 -15.98 -61.27 13.45
CA ILE A 96 -16.30 -60.92 12.05
C ILE A 96 -17.25 -59.72 11.98
N ASN A 97 -18.28 -59.68 12.84
CA ASN A 97 -19.18 -58.53 12.92
C ASN A 97 -18.42 -57.26 13.33
N SER A 98 -17.51 -57.35 14.31
CA SER A 98 -16.66 -56.23 14.71
C SER A 98 -15.73 -55.78 13.58
N LEU A 99 -15.10 -56.72 12.85
CA LEU A 99 -14.27 -56.40 11.69
C LEU A 99 -15.08 -55.68 10.58
N SER A 100 -16.25 -56.22 10.22
CA SER A 100 -17.14 -55.62 9.23
C SER A 100 -17.56 -54.21 9.63
N SER A 101 -17.98 -54.04 10.89
CA SER A 101 -18.35 -52.74 11.46
C SER A 101 -17.20 -51.73 11.44
N ASN A 102 -15.99 -52.14 11.81
CA ASN A 102 -14.81 -51.26 11.79
C ASN A 102 -14.46 -50.81 10.37
N ILE A 103 -14.50 -51.72 9.39
CA ILE A 103 -14.27 -51.37 7.98
C ILE A 103 -15.40 -50.44 7.48
N ALA A 104 -16.66 -50.68 7.88
CA ALA A 104 -17.79 -49.83 7.53
C ALA A 104 -17.60 -48.39 8.06
N THR A 105 -17.15 -48.24 9.31
CA THR A 105 -16.83 -46.94 9.90
C THR A 105 -15.68 -46.26 9.16
N LEU A 106 -14.58 -46.94 8.89
CA LEU A 106 -13.46 -46.38 8.12
C LEU A 106 -13.87 -45.92 6.73
N VAL A 107 -14.67 -46.72 6.00
CA VAL A 107 -15.20 -46.33 4.68
C VAL A 107 -16.11 -45.11 4.78
N ARG A 108 -16.94 -45.02 5.84
CA ARG A 108 -17.80 -43.85 6.07
C ARG A 108 -16.97 -42.58 6.35
N GLU A 109 -15.98 -42.67 7.22
CA GLU A 109 -15.06 -41.57 7.53
C GLU A 109 -14.28 -41.11 6.29
N ILE A 110 -13.78 -42.05 5.48
CA ILE A 110 -13.11 -41.74 4.21
C ILE A 110 -14.05 -41.00 3.26
N ARG A 111 -15.32 -41.43 3.13
CA ARG A 111 -16.30 -40.76 2.26
C ARG A 111 -16.61 -39.34 2.74
N VAL A 112 -16.80 -39.14 4.04
CA VAL A 112 -17.05 -37.81 4.63
C VAL A 112 -15.83 -36.91 4.43
N SER A 113 -14.63 -37.39 4.76
CA SER A 113 -13.37 -36.66 4.57
C SER A 113 -13.15 -36.28 3.11
N SER A 114 -13.43 -37.21 2.17
CA SER A 114 -13.37 -36.95 0.73
C SER A 114 -14.35 -35.84 0.31
N GLN A 115 -15.59 -35.86 0.79
CA GLN A 115 -16.57 -34.83 0.46
C GLN A 115 -16.14 -33.44 0.97
N THR A 116 -15.58 -33.38 2.18
CA THR A 116 -15.01 -32.16 2.74
C THR A 116 -13.82 -31.67 1.90
N ALA A 117 -12.90 -32.56 1.52
CA ALA A 117 -11.74 -32.23 0.70
C ALA A 117 -12.14 -31.73 -0.71
N MET A 118 -13.19 -32.29 -1.32
CA MET A 118 -13.76 -31.80 -2.58
C MET A 118 -14.23 -30.35 -2.43
N THR A 119 -15.02 -30.09 -1.38
CA THR A 119 -15.56 -28.74 -1.10
C THR A 119 -14.44 -27.73 -0.85
N LEU A 120 -13.40 -28.12 -0.11
CA LEU A 120 -12.22 -27.28 0.14
C LEU A 120 -11.45 -26.99 -1.16
N SER A 121 -11.34 -27.98 -2.06
CA SER A 121 -10.67 -27.81 -3.37
C SER A 121 -11.41 -26.79 -4.24
N ASP A 122 -12.75 -26.88 -4.30
CA ASP A 122 -13.59 -25.93 -5.04
C ASP A 122 -13.47 -24.51 -4.44
N GLN A 123 -13.47 -24.39 -3.12
CA GLN A 123 -13.24 -23.11 -2.43
C GLN A 123 -11.84 -22.55 -2.71
N LEU A 124 -10.82 -23.40 -2.78
CA LEU A 124 -9.45 -22.99 -3.04
C LEU A 124 -9.29 -22.47 -4.46
N SER A 125 -9.88 -23.15 -5.44
CA SER A 125 -9.93 -22.68 -6.83
C SER A 125 -10.65 -21.34 -6.96
N ALA A 126 -11.81 -21.18 -6.32
CA ALA A 126 -12.54 -19.91 -6.31
C ALA A 126 -11.71 -18.77 -5.66
N ARG A 127 -11.00 -19.05 -4.58
CA ARG A 127 -10.10 -18.08 -3.93
C ARG A 127 -8.89 -17.74 -4.80
N SER A 128 -8.34 -18.70 -5.54
CA SER A 128 -7.26 -18.44 -6.48
C SER A 128 -7.72 -17.52 -7.61
N ALA A 129 -8.90 -17.78 -8.19
CA ALA A 129 -9.49 -16.90 -9.20
C ALA A 129 -9.69 -15.47 -8.67
N GLN A 130 -10.17 -15.32 -7.43
CA GLN A 130 -10.27 -14.01 -6.78
C GLN A 130 -8.91 -13.35 -6.54
N LEU A 131 -7.89 -14.12 -6.16
CA LEU A 131 -6.53 -13.61 -5.98
C LEU A 131 -5.95 -13.11 -7.32
N SER A 132 -6.17 -13.83 -8.41
CA SER A 132 -5.78 -13.42 -9.76
C SER A 132 -6.43 -12.08 -10.14
N VAL A 133 -7.75 -11.94 -9.99
CA VAL A 133 -8.46 -10.67 -10.27
C VAL A 133 -7.92 -9.51 -9.43
N LYS A 134 -7.69 -9.73 -8.12
CA LYS A 134 -7.11 -8.70 -7.26
C LYS A 134 -5.69 -8.32 -7.65
N THR A 135 -4.91 -9.30 -8.11
CA THR A 135 -3.53 -9.10 -8.56
C THR A 135 -3.48 -8.29 -9.86
N GLU A 136 -4.40 -8.53 -10.80
CA GLU A 136 -4.56 -7.72 -12.00
C GLU A 136 -4.96 -6.27 -11.67
N GLN A 137 -5.92 -6.08 -10.76
CA GLN A 137 -6.32 -4.75 -10.30
C GLN A 137 -5.17 -4.01 -9.60
N GLN A 138 -4.40 -4.74 -8.78
CA GLN A 138 -3.22 -4.20 -8.12
C GLN A 138 -2.14 -3.80 -9.14
N SER A 139 -1.91 -4.62 -10.17
CA SER A 139 -0.99 -4.31 -11.27
C SER A 139 -1.41 -3.03 -11.99
N ALA A 140 -2.68 -2.90 -12.36
CA ALA A 140 -3.21 -1.67 -12.98
C ALA A 140 -3.01 -0.43 -12.09
N SER A 141 -3.24 -0.58 -10.79
CA SER A 141 -3.03 0.50 -9.80
C SER A 141 -1.55 0.88 -9.66
N LEU A 142 -0.65 -0.11 -9.69
CA LEU A 142 0.80 0.11 -9.67
C LEU A 142 1.27 0.85 -10.92
N VAL A 143 0.79 0.48 -12.11
CA VAL A 143 1.11 1.17 -13.37
C VAL A 143 0.67 2.64 -13.32
N GLN A 144 -0.54 2.91 -12.87
CA GLN A 144 -1.03 4.29 -12.71
C GLN A 144 -0.21 5.08 -11.67
N THR A 145 0.17 4.43 -10.57
CA THR A 145 0.99 5.05 -9.53
C THR A 145 2.39 5.35 -10.06
N ALA A 146 3.01 4.44 -10.81
CA ALA A 146 4.31 4.63 -11.45
C ALA A 146 4.28 5.81 -12.44
N ALA A 147 3.26 5.90 -13.30
CA ALA A 147 3.08 7.03 -14.20
C ALA A 147 2.92 8.36 -13.44
N SER A 148 2.20 8.34 -12.31
CA SER A 148 2.05 9.52 -11.44
C SER A 148 3.38 9.91 -10.79
N MET A 149 4.20 8.94 -10.39
CA MET A 149 5.54 9.17 -9.85
C MET A 149 6.50 9.73 -10.90
N GLU A 150 6.44 9.28 -12.16
CA GLU A 150 7.22 9.86 -13.26
C GLU A 150 6.83 11.32 -13.52
N GLN A 151 5.53 11.62 -13.55
CA GLN A 151 5.05 12.99 -13.69
C GLN A 151 5.50 13.87 -12.51
N MET A 152 5.44 13.34 -11.29
CA MET A 152 5.91 14.03 -10.09
C MET A 152 7.41 14.29 -10.17
N ALA A 153 8.21 13.31 -10.57
CA ALA A 153 9.65 13.46 -10.77
C ALA A 153 9.98 14.55 -11.80
N ALA A 154 9.25 14.59 -12.92
CA ALA A 154 9.40 15.63 -13.93
C ALA A 154 9.05 17.02 -13.38
N SER A 155 7.94 17.14 -12.63
CA SER A 155 7.54 18.40 -12.01
C SER A 155 8.53 18.88 -10.95
N THR A 156 9.07 17.97 -10.13
CA THR A 156 10.09 18.28 -9.12
C THR A 156 11.38 18.78 -9.77
N ARG A 157 11.83 18.17 -10.88
CA ARG A 157 12.99 18.67 -11.64
C ARG A 157 12.75 20.05 -12.23
N ASN A 158 11.58 20.27 -12.84
CA ASN A 158 11.21 21.59 -13.35
C ASN A 158 11.17 22.65 -12.24
N ASN A 159 10.69 22.30 -11.05
CA ASN A 159 10.74 23.19 -9.89
C ASN A 159 12.18 23.52 -9.50
N ALA A 160 13.08 22.55 -9.44
CA ALA A 160 14.49 22.80 -9.13
C ALA A 160 15.14 23.77 -10.12
N ASP A 161 14.88 23.61 -11.42
CA ASP A 161 15.37 24.51 -12.45
C ASP A 161 14.75 25.91 -12.34
N ASN A 162 13.43 26.01 -12.11
CA ASN A 162 12.75 27.29 -11.93
C ASN A 162 13.26 28.04 -10.70
N THR A 163 13.49 27.34 -9.59
CA THR A 163 14.06 27.89 -8.36
C THR A 163 15.47 28.43 -8.60
N ARG A 164 16.31 27.69 -9.35
CA ARG A 164 17.64 28.15 -9.74
C ARG A 164 17.59 29.41 -10.59
N LEU A 165 16.71 29.45 -11.60
CA LEU A 165 16.51 30.63 -12.45
C LEU A 165 16.00 31.84 -11.66
N ALA A 166 15.06 31.61 -10.72
CA ALA A 166 14.55 32.67 -9.85
C ALA A 166 15.63 33.23 -8.92
N SER A 167 16.50 32.37 -8.36
CA SER A 167 17.66 32.79 -7.55
C SER A 167 18.65 33.62 -8.37
N GLU A 168 18.95 33.21 -9.60
CA GLU A 168 19.81 33.99 -10.50
C GLU A 168 19.19 35.37 -10.82
N GLN A 169 17.89 35.41 -11.09
CA GLN A 169 17.18 36.66 -11.38
C GLN A 169 17.14 37.60 -10.16
N ALA A 170 16.96 37.07 -8.95
CA ALA A 170 17.07 37.83 -7.71
C ALA A 170 18.48 38.41 -7.54
N ASN A 171 19.52 37.61 -7.78
CA ASN A 171 20.90 38.09 -7.73
C ASN A 171 21.18 39.22 -8.75
N ARG A 172 20.65 39.12 -9.96
CA ARG A 172 20.74 40.19 -10.97
C ARG A 172 20.01 41.46 -10.53
N ALA A 173 18.82 41.34 -9.96
CA ALA A 173 18.07 42.48 -9.42
C ALA A 173 18.83 43.16 -8.28
N THR A 174 19.43 42.38 -7.38
CA THR A 174 20.30 42.89 -6.30
C THR A 174 21.48 43.69 -6.85
N LEU A 175 22.15 43.17 -7.89
CA LEU A 175 23.28 43.86 -8.53
C LEU A 175 22.86 45.19 -9.17
N GLN A 176 21.71 45.20 -9.86
CA GLN A 176 21.16 46.40 -10.49
C GLN A 176 20.74 47.45 -9.44
N ALA A 177 20.08 47.03 -8.37
CA ALA A 177 19.68 47.92 -7.28
C ALA A 177 20.90 48.52 -6.56
N ARG A 178 21.96 47.74 -6.32
CA ARG A 178 23.23 48.26 -5.78
C ARG A 178 23.85 49.33 -6.68
N LYS A 179 23.91 49.07 -7.99
CA LYS A 179 24.39 50.05 -8.97
C LYS A 179 23.51 51.31 -9.00
N GLY A 180 22.19 51.14 -8.88
CA GLY A 180 21.24 52.24 -8.76
C GLY A 180 21.50 53.10 -7.52
N GLY A 181 21.75 52.46 -6.36
CA GLY A 181 22.12 53.14 -5.12
C GLY A 181 23.43 53.92 -5.24
N GLU A 182 24.47 53.34 -5.87
CA GLU A 182 25.73 54.02 -6.14
C GLU A 182 25.53 55.29 -7.00
N LEU A 183 24.72 55.19 -8.06
CA LEU A 183 24.38 56.34 -8.90
C LEU A 183 23.60 57.42 -8.13
N MET A 184 22.67 57.03 -7.25
CA MET A 184 21.98 58.00 -6.38
C MET A 184 22.96 58.70 -5.43
N GLY A 185 23.95 57.99 -4.87
CA GLY A 185 25.01 58.58 -4.06
C GLY A 185 25.87 59.60 -4.83
N GLN A 186 26.17 59.33 -6.10
CA GLN A 186 26.85 60.29 -6.98
C GLN A 186 25.98 61.54 -7.24
N VAL A 187 24.67 61.37 -7.46
CA VAL A 187 23.75 62.50 -7.64
C VAL A 187 23.65 63.34 -6.36
N ALA A 188 23.57 62.70 -5.18
CA ALA A 188 23.56 63.39 -3.90
C ALA A 188 24.83 64.23 -3.69
N THR A 189 26.00 63.68 -4.03
CA THR A 189 27.28 64.39 -3.98
C THR A 189 27.29 65.63 -4.88
N ASN A 190 26.79 65.49 -6.12
CA ASN A 190 26.69 66.62 -7.04
C ASN A 190 25.73 67.71 -6.54
N MET A 191 24.60 67.33 -5.94
CA MET A 191 23.65 68.29 -5.34
C MET A 191 24.26 69.04 -4.16
N GLN A 192 25.10 68.37 -3.36
CA GLN A 192 25.86 69.01 -2.29
C GLN A 192 26.85 70.05 -2.85
N SER A 193 27.59 69.71 -3.90
CA SER A 193 28.50 70.67 -4.57
C SER A 193 27.76 71.85 -5.19
N ILE A 194 26.55 71.65 -5.73
CA ILE A 194 25.72 72.75 -6.25
C ILE A 194 25.25 73.65 -5.10
N THR A 195 24.88 73.09 -3.96
CA THR A 195 24.49 73.84 -2.76
C THR A 195 25.64 74.73 -2.26
N GLU A 196 26.86 74.18 -2.20
CA GLU A 196 28.06 74.94 -1.84
C GLU A 196 28.36 76.07 -2.83
N CYS A 197 28.23 75.80 -4.13
CA CYS A 197 28.39 76.81 -5.19
C CYS A 197 27.35 77.94 -5.08
N ALA A 198 26.08 77.60 -4.80
CA ALA A 198 25.01 78.58 -4.60
C ALA A 198 25.26 79.48 -3.37
N GLN A 199 25.82 78.91 -2.29
CA GLN A 199 26.20 79.67 -1.11
C GLN A 199 27.31 80.69 -1.43
N GLN A 200 28.36 80.26 -2.13
CA GLN A 200 29.45 81.14 -2.58
C GLN A 200 28.93 82.24 -3.52
N MET A 201 28.03 81.91 -4.44
CA MET A 201 27.40 82.91 -5.30
C MET A 201 26.61 83.94 -4.48
N THR A 202 25.87 83.51 -3.46
CA THR A 202 25.10 84.42 -2.58
C THR A 202 26.01 85.43 -1.86
N GLU A 203 27.19 84.99 -1.41
CA GLU A 203 28.20 85.85 -0.80
C GLU A 203 28.75 86.88 -1.80
N ILE A 204 29.10 86.44 -3.01
CA ILE A 204 29.58 87.32 -4.09
C ILE A 204 28.53 88.36 -4.46
N ILE A 205 27.27 87.95 -4.65
CA ILE A 205 26.18 88.87 -5.01
C ILE A 205 25.89 89.86 -3.87
N SER A 206 26.00 89.44 -2.61
CA SER A 206 25.86 90.34 -1.47
C SER A 206 27.00 91.37 -1.41
N MET A 207 28.22 90.99 -1.80
CA MET A 207 29.34 91.92 -1.96
C MET A 207 29.09 92.92 -3.09
N ILE A 208 28.55 92.49 -4.23
CA ILE A 208 28.21 93.37 -5.36
C ILE A 208 27.13 94.39 -4.97
N ASP A 209 26.09 93.95 -4.26
CA ASP A 209 25.06 94.85 -3.71
C ASP A 209 25.67 95.89 -2.75
N GLY A 210 26.62 95.47 -1.90
CA GLY A 210 27.40 96.36 -1.04
C GLY A 210 28.23 97.38 -1.83
N ILE A 211 28.88 96.98 -2.92
CA ILE A 211 29.64 97.88 -3.81
C ILE A 211 28.69 98.87 -4.51
N ALA A 212 27.53 98.40 -4.98
CA ALA A 212 26.52 99.25 -5.60
C ALA A 212 26.00 100.31 -4.60
N PHE A 213 25.74 99.91 -3.36
CA PHE A 213 25.35 100.85 -2.30
C PHE A 213 26.45 101.88 -2.01
N GLN A 214 27.70 101.45 -1.85
CA GLN A 214 28.83 102.37 -1.65
C GLN A 214 28.98 103.35 -2.82
N THR A 215 28.83 102.87 -4.06
CA THR A 215 28.89 103.68 -5.28
C THR A 215 27.75 104.72 -5.32
N ASN A 216 26.54 104.34 -4.88
CA ASN A 216 25.41 105.26 -4.76
C ASN A 216 25.69 106.38 -3.75
N ILE A 217 26.28 106.06 -2.59
CA ILE A 217 26.67 107.06 -1.58
C ILE A 217 27.78 107.99 -2.10
N LEU A 218 28.80 107.44 -2.78
CA LEU A 218 29.86 108.22 -3.44
C LEU A 218 29.30 109.18 -4.49
N ALA A 219 28.39 108.69 -5.34
CA ALA A 219 27.73 109.49 -6.37
C ALA A 219 26.86 110.60 -5.77
N LEU A 220 26.12 110.31 -4.69
CA LEU A 220 25.36 111.32 -3.96
C LEU A 220 26.26 112.40 -3.37
N ASN A 221 27.36 112.02 -2.73
CA ASN A 221 28.34 112.97 -2.19
C ASN A 221 28.95 113.85 -3.31
N ALA A 222 29.26 113.26 -4.47
CA ALA A 222 29.75 113.99 -5.62
C ALA A 222 28.70 114.95 -6.20
N ALA A 223 27.42 114.56 -6.26
CA ALA A 223 26.33 115.41 -6.70
C ALA A 223 26.13 116.62 -5.76
N VAL A 224 26.25 116.41 -4.45
CA VAL A 224 26.20 117.48 -3.44
C VAL A 224 27.36 118.46 -3.60
N GLU A 225 28.59 117.97 -3.78
CA GLU A 225 29.76 118.84 -3.95
C GLU A 225 29.73 119.57 -5.31
N ALA A 226 29.22 118.93 -6.35
CA ALA A 226 28.97 119.56 -7.64
C ALA A 226 27.92 120.70 -7.54
N ALA A 227 26.85 120.50 -6.77
CA ALA A 227 25.87 121.57 -6.49
C ALA A 227 26.50 122.72 -5.70
N ARG A 228 27.42 122.41 -4.78
CA ARG A 228 28.17 123.39 -3.98
C ARG A 228 29.12 124.25 -4.83
N ALA A 229 29.67 123.70 -5.91
CA ALA A 229 30.54 124.40 -6.86
C ALA A 229 29.80 125.32 -7.86
N GLY A 230 28.45 125.37 -7.82
CA GLY A 230 27.64 126.27 -8.64
C GLY A 230 27.79 126.01 -10.16
N ASP A 231 27.99 127.06 -10.95
CA ASP A 231 28.07 126.96 -12.42
C ASP A 231 29.25 126.12 -12.92
N HIS A 232 30.36 126.05 -12.16
CA HIS A 232 31.52 125.23 -12.49
C HIS A 232 31.29 123.73 -12.27
N GLY A 233 30.28 123.35 -11.48
CA GLY A 233 29.96 121.95 -11.13
C GLY A 233 28.92 121.28 -12.03
N LYS A 234 28.29 122.01 -12.97
CA LYS A 234 27.18 121.49 -13.80
C LYS A 234 27.51 120.20 -14.55
N GLY A 235 28.70 120.10 -15.15
CA GLY A 235 29.15 118.88 -15.85
C GLY A 235 29.38 117.69 -14.90
N PHE A 236 29.94 117.95 -13.72
CA PHE A 236 30.15 116.93 -12.68
C PHE A 236 28.83 116.43 -12.07
N SER A 237 27.83 117.30 -11.93
CA SER A 237 26.51 116.93 -11.43
C SER A 237 25.79 115.92 -12.33
N VAL A 238 25.91 116.06 -13.66
CA VAL A 238 25.32 115.12 -14.63
C VAL A 238 26.00 113.75 -14.54
N VAL A 239 27.34 113.73 -14.47
CA VAL A 239 28.10 112.48 -14.31
C VAL A 239 27.76 111.80 -12.98
N ALA A 240 27.64 112.57 -11.89
CA ALA A 240 27.27 112.04 -10.58
C ALA A 240 25.86 111.39 -10.61
N GLU A 241 24.87 112.01 -11.27
CA GLU A 241 23.54 111.42 -11.41
C GLU A 241 23.54 110.14 -12.27
N GLU A 242 24.33 110.11 -13.35
CA GLU A 242 24.46 108.91 -14.19
C GLU A 242 25.12 107.74 -13.43
N VAL A 243 26.17 108.02 -12.66
CA VAL A 243 26.82 107.02 -11.79
C VAL A 243 25.84 106.52 -10.71
N ARG A 244 25.03 107.41 -10.16
CA ARG A 244 23.98 107.08 -9.18
C ARG A 244 22.92 106.15 -9.78
N ASN A 245 22.48 106.43 -11.00
CA ASN A 245 21.52 105.60 -11.72
C ASN A 245 22.11 104.22 -12.08
N LEU A 246 23.38 104.17 -12.49
CA LEU A 246 24.10 102.91 -12.72
C LEU A 246 24.25 102.07 -11.45
N ALA A 247 24.51 102.72 -10.30
CA ALA A 247 24.57 102.07 -8.99
C ALA A 247 23.20 101.46 -8.61
N HIS A 248 22.10 102.19 -8.80
CA HIS A 248 20.75 101.66 -8.59
C HIS A 248 20.44 100.45 -9.49
N ARG A 249 20.77 100.54 -10.79
CA ARG A 249 20.60 99.42 -11.72
C ARG A 249 21.42 98.19 -11.33
N SER A 250 22.62 98.40 -10.78
CA SER A 250 23.49 97.31 -10.30
C SER A 250 22.91 96.63 -9.06
N ALA A 251 22.36 97.41 -8.12
CA ALA A 251 21.69 96.87 -6.93
C ALA A 251 20.42 96.06 -7.30
N ASP A 252 19.59 96.57 -8.22
CA ASP A 252 18.41 95.85 -8.70
C ASP A 252 18.79 94.54 -9.41
N ALA A 253 19.84 94.56 -10.24
CA ALA A 253 20.35 93.35 -10.88
C ALA A 253 20.89 92.34 -9.86
N ALA A 254 21.67 92.79 -8.87
CA ALA A 254 22.17 91.94 -7.79
C ALA A 254 21.01 91.30 -7.01
N LYS A 255 19.96 92.06 -6.68
CA LYS A 255 18.76 91.55 -6.02
C LYS A 255 18.05 90.46 -6.84
N ASN A 256 17.88 90.69 -8.14
CA ASN A 256 17.26 89.70 -9.03
C ASN A 256 18.08 88.39 -9.11
N ILE A 257 19.42 88.50 -9.21
CA ILE A 257 20.30 87.32 -9.21
C ILE A 257 20.20 86.57 -7.87
N LYS A 258 20.18 87.30 -6.74
CA LYS A 258 20.01 86.71 -5.41
C LYS A 258 18.73 85.89 -5.30
N THR A 259 17.60 86.41 -5.80
CA THR A 259 16.33 85.66 -5.85
C THR A 259 16.43 84.40 -6.72
N LEU A 260 17.10 84.46 -7.88
CA LEU A 260 17.32 83.25 -8.70
C LEU A 260 18.16 82.19 -7.99
N ILE A 261 19.21 82.60 -7.27
CA ILE A 261 20.05 81.69 -6.49
C ILE A 261 19.23 81.05 -5.37
N GLU A 262 18.40 81.81 -4.67
CA GLU A 262 17.52 81.30 -3.60
C GLU A 262 16.52 80.26 -4.12
N VAL A 263 15.88 80.53 -5.26
CA VAL A 263 14.99 79.56 -5.93
C VAL A 263 15.76 78.29 -6.33
N THR A 264 16.97 78.44 -6.88
CA THR A 264 17.82 77.31 -7.29
C THR A 264 18.22 76.47 -6.08
N SER A 265 18.61 77.11 -4.97
CA SER A 265 18.97 76.44 -3.72
C SER A 265 17.79 75.64 -3.13
N ASN A 266 16.59 76.21 -3.14
CA ASN A 266 15.37 75.51 -2.74
C ASN A 266 15.10 74.27 -3.61
N ASN A 267 15.23 74.39 -4.93
CA ASN A 267 15.04 73.26 -5.85
C ASN A 267 16.07 72.15 -5.63
N VAL A 268 17.34 72.50 -5.38
CA VAL A 268 18.41 71.53 -5.07
C VAL A 268 18.11 70.82 -3.75
N THR A 269 17.66 71.54 -2.72
CA THR A 269 17.28 70.96 -1.43
C THR A 269 16.14 69.95 -1.56
N GLN A 270 15.12 70.26 -2.37
CA GLN A 270 14.07 69.30 -2.72
C GLN A 270 14.64 68.09 -3.47
N GLY A 271 15.55 68.32 -4.42
CA GLY A 271 16.25 67.26 -5.15
C GLY A 271 17.01 66.29 -4.24
N VAL A 272 17.72 66.80 -3.23
CA VAL A 272 18.42 65.97 -2.23
C VAL A 272 17.46 65.05 -1.48
N THR A 273 16.27 65.56 -1.13
CA THR A 273 15.25 64.77 -0.43
C THR A 273 14.76 63.61 -1.31
N VAL A 274 14.46 63.88 -2.59
CA VAL A 274 14.01 62.85 -3.55
C VAL A 274 15.10 61.80 -3.80
N VAL A 275 16.36 62.22 -3.90
CA VAL A 275 17.50 61.30 -4.08
C VAL A 275 17.70 60.42 -2.85
N SER A 276 17.55 60.96 -1.65
CA SER A 276 17.64 60.18 -0.40
C SER A 276 16.52 59.15 -0.31
N GLU A 277 15.29 59.50 -0.71
CA GLU A 277 14.18 58.55 -0.77
C GLU A 277 14.43 57.45 -1.83
N ALA A 278 14.97 57.82 -2.99
CA ALA A 278 15.35 56.87 -4.03
C ALA A 278 16.47 55.91 -3.57
N GLU A 279 17.48 56.41 -2.85
CA GLU A 279 18.54 55.59 -2.25
C GLU A 279 17.96 54.59 -1.25
N LYS A 280 17.06 55.03 -0.35
CA LYS A 280 16.36 54.15 0.58
C LYS A 280 15.57 53.06 -0.15
N ASN A 281 14.82 53.41 -1.18
CA ASN A 281 14.08 52.45 -2.00
C ASN A 281 15.00 51.42 -2.67
N MET A 282 16.18 51.82 -3.15
CA MET A 282 17.17 50.88 -3.69
C MET A 282 17.66 49.91 -2.62
N GLN A 283 17.89 50.37 -1.39
CA GLN A 283 18.31 49.52 -0.27
C GLN A 283 17.22 48.51 0.14
N GLU A 284 15.96 48.93 0.11
CA GLU A 284 14.81 48.05 0.34
C GLU A 284 14.72 46.96 -0.74
N ILE A 285 14.95 47.29 -2.01
CA ILE A 285 15.00 46.32 -3.11
C ILE A 285 16.14 45.30 -2.91
N VAL A 286 17.34 45.76 -2.52
CA VAL A 286 18.48 44.87 -2.23
C VAL A 286 18.12 43.87 -1.12
N THR A 287 17.47 44.35 -0.06
CA THR A 287 17.06 43.52 1.08
C THR A 287 15.97 42.53 0.67
N GLY A 288 14.93 43.00 -0.03
CA GLY A 288 13.83 42.16 -0.51
C GLY A 288 14.30 41.07 -1.48
N SER A 289 15.18 41.42 -2.42
CA SER A 289 15.77 40.47 -3.36
C SER A 289 16.67 39.44 -2.67
N GLY A 290 17.40 39.85 -1.62
CA GLY A 290 18.15 38.92 -0.76
C GLY A 290 17.24 37.90 -0.07
N ASN A 291 16.09 38.33 0.46
CA ASN A 291 15.11 37.43 1.05
C ASN A 291 14.53 36.44 0.03
N VAL A 292 14.27 36.89 -1.20
CA VAL A 292 13.83 36.00 -2.29
C VAL A 292 14.89 34.95 -2.61
N SER A 293 16.17 35.33 -2.68
CA SER A 293 17.27 34.38 -2.88
C SER A 293 17.32 33.32 -1.79
N GLN A 294 17.18 33.72 -0.52
CA GLN A 294 17.17 32.79 0.61
C GLN A 294 15.98 31.81 0.53
N LEU A 295 14.79 32.30 0.20
CA LEU A 295 13.61 31.45 0.01
C LEU A 295 13.81 30.44 -1.13
N MET A 296 14.50 30.85 -2.21
CA MET A 296 14.83 29.92 -3.30
C MET A 296 15.81 28.84 -2.84
N ASP A 297 16.80 29.15 -1.99
CA ASP A 297 17.71 28.14 -1.44
C ASP A 297 16.98 27.10 -0.56
N ASP A 298 16.01 27.55 0.25
CA ASP A 298 15.18 26.67 1.08
C ASP A 298 14.28 25.77 0.21
N ILE A 299 13.69 26.33 -0.86
CA ILE A 299 12.89 25.57 -1.83
C ILE A 299 13.78 24.56 -2.56
N PHE A 300 14.99 24.93 -2.96
CA PHE A 300 15.92 24.02 -3.62
C PHE A 300 16.27 22.82 -2.74
N THR A 301 16.56 23.07 -1.46
CA THR A 301 16.83 22.03 -0.47
C THR A 301 15.64 21.07 -0.34
N SER A 302 14.43 21.63 -0.17
CA SER A 302 13.19 20.85 -0.08
C SER A 302 12.91 20.04 -1.36
N THR A 303 13.18 20.63 -2.52
CA THR A 303 13.01 19.98 -3.83
C THR A 303 14.00 18.83 -4.02
N SER A 304 15.24 18.97 -3.55
CA SER A 304 16.23 17.90 -3.55
C SER A 304 15.84 16.73 -2.64
N GLU A 305 15.24 17.02 -1.48
CA GLU A 305 14.68 15.97 -0.60
C GLU A 305 13.48 15.27 -1.23
N GLN A 306 12.59 16.01 -1.89
CA GLN A 306 11.49 15.43 -2.66
C GLN A 306 11.98 14.51 -3.76
N GLU A 307 13.01 14.89 -4.52
CA GLU A 307 13.58 14.02 -5.56
C GLU A 307 14.10 12.69 -4.98
N LYS A 308 14.80 12.74 -3.84
CA LYS A 308 15.25 11.54 -3.13
C LYS A 308 14.07 10.68 -2.67
N GLY A 309 13.03 11.29 -2.10
CA GLY A 309 11.82 10.61 -1.66
C GLY A 309 11.09 9.93 -2.83
N ILE A 310 10.97 10.62 -3.96
CA ILE A 310 10.41 10.07 -5.20
C ILE A 310 11.21 8.86 -5.67
N SER A 311 12.54 8.94 -5.68
CA SER A 311 13.39 7.81 -6.06
C SER A 311 13.19 6.59 -5.15
N GLN A 312 13.01 6.80 -3.83
CA GLN A 312 12.75 5.71 -2.89
C GLN A 312 11.38 5.07 -3.12
N ILE A 313 10.34 5.88 -3.38
CA ILE A 313 9.00 5.39 -3.71
C ILE A 313 9.04 4.58 -5.01
N THR A 314 9.76 5.03 -6.03
CA THR A 314 9.91 4.29 -7.29
C THR A 314 10.57 2.93 -7.08
N LEU A 315 11.59 2.84 -6.22
CA LEU A 315 12.19 1.55 -5.85
C LEU A 315 11.20 0.64 -5.11
N ALA A 316 10.40 1.19 -4.19
CA ALA A 316 9.37 0.44 -3.49
C ALA A 316 8.26 -0.07 -4.43
N LEU A 317 7.89 0.72 -5.45
CA LEU A 317 6.93 0.29 -6.48
C LEU A 317 7.46 -0.90 -7.30
N SER A 318 8.75 -0.90 -7.64
CA SER A 318 9.38 -2.04 -8.33
C SER A 318 9.36 -3.33 -7.49
N GLU A 319 9.55 -3.21 -6.18
CA GLU A 319 9.42 -4.38 -5.28
C GLU A 319 7.96 -4.85 -5.16
N LEU A 320 7.00 -3.92 -5.11
CA LEU A 320 5.56 -4.28 -5.14
C LEU A 320 5.17 -4.95 -6.46
N GLU A 321 5.74 -4.55 -7.59
CA GLU A 321 5.54 -5.20 -8.87
C GLU A 321 6.08 -6.64 -8.84
N ARG A 322 7.27 -6.87 -8.26
CA ARG A 322 7.83 -8.21 -8.07
C ARG A 322 6.92 -9.10 -7.23
N VAL A 323 6.37 -8.57 -6.13
CA VAL A 323 5.41 -9.29 -5.28
C VAL A 323 4.11 -9.56 -6.03
N THR A 324 3.62 -8.60 -6.81
CA THR A 324 2.41 -8.74 -7.64
C THR A 324 2.60 -9.87 -8.66
N GLN A 325 3.75 -9.92 -9.33
CA GLN A 325 4.08 -11.01 -10.25
C GLN A 325 4.17 -12.36 -9.54
N SER A 326 4.76 -12.39 -8.33
CA SER A 326 4.80 -13.61 -7.51
C SER A 326 3.40 -14.10 -7.13
N ASN A 327 2.44 -13.20 -6.91
CA ASN A 327 1.05 -13.57 -6.61
C ASN A 327 0.36 -14.22 -7.81
N VAL A 328 0.70 -13.82 -9.05
CA VAL A 328 0.20 -14.48 -10.27
C VAL A 328 0.65 -15.93 -10.30
N THR A 329 1.96 -16.17 -10.14
CA THR A 329 2.51 -17.53 -10.10
C THR A 329 1.91 -18.35 -8.96
N MET A 330 1.76 -17.76 -7.77
CA MET A 330 1.15 -18.44 -6.63
C MET A 330 -0.31 -18.81 -6.88
N ALA A 331 -1.09 -17.94 -7.54
CA ALA A 331 -2.47 -18.25 -7.91
C ALA A 331 -2.54 -19.42 -8.91
N GLU A 332 -1.67 -19.43 -9.92
CA GLU A 332 -1.56 -20.54 -10.88
C GLU A 332 -1.21 -21.87 -10.20
N GLU A 333 -0.19 -21.87 -9.33
CA GLU A 333 0.21 -23.05 -8.55
C GLU A 333 -0.91 -23.55 -7.62
N LEU A 334 -1.66 -22.63 -6.98
CA LEU A 334 -2.78 -22.95 -6.10
C LEU A 334 -3.93 -23.60 -6.87
N ASN A 335 -4.23 -23.08 -8.07
CA ASN A 335 -5.24 -23.67 -8.96
C ASN A 335 -4.84 -25.08 -9.38
N GLY A 336 -3.60 -25.26 -9.86
CA GLY A 336 -3.09 -26.58 -10.23
C GLY A 336 -3.12 -27.58 -9.07
N SER A 337 -2.73 -27.14 -7.86
CA SER A 337 -2.79 -27.96 -6.64
C SER A 337 -4.23 -28.35 -6.27
N SER A 338 -5.17 -27.42 -6.44
CA SER A 338 -6.61 -27.67 -6.20
C SER A 338 -7.15 -28.72 -7.16
N ASP A 339 -6.77 -28.67 -8.44
CA ASP A 339 -7.18 -29.66 -9.45
C ASP A 339 -6.61 -31.05 -9.17
N VAL A 340 -5.33 -31.12 -8.76
CA VAL A 340 -4.70 -32.39 -8.36
C VAL A 340 -5.44 -33.00 -7.16
N LEU A 341 -5.73 -32.19 -6.14
CA LEU A 341 -6.47 -32.65 -4.97
C LEU A 341 -7.89 -33.13 -5.34
N ARG A 342 -8.58 -32.37 -6.20
CA ARG A 342 -9.92 -32.72 -6.71
C ARG A 342 -9.91 -34.09 -7.39
N ASN A 343 -8.90 -34.36 -8.22
CA ASN A 343 -8.73 -35.64 -8.90
C ASN A 343 -8.45 -36.79 -7.92
N GLN A 344 -7.56 -36.60 -6.93
CA GLN A 344 -7.27 -37.60 -5.90
C GLN A 344 -8.51 -37.95 -5.07
N VAL A 345 -9.29 -36.94 -4.68
CA VAL A 345 -10.54 -37.12 -3.94
C VAL A 345 -11.58 -37.87 -4.78
N SER A 346 -11.72 -37.52 -6.07
CA SER A 346 -12.61 -38.23 -7.00
C SER A 346 -12.22 -39.71 -7.14
N GLU A 347 -10.93 -40.01 -7.20
CA GLU A 347 -10.43 -41.38 -7.24
C GLU A 347 -10.73 -42.14 -5.92
N LEU A 348 -10.56 -41.50 -4.78
CA LEU A 348 -10.86 -42.07 -3.45
C LEU A 348 -12.36 -42.37 -3.29
N GLN A 349 -13.23 -41.47 -3.78
CA GLN A 349 -14.67 -41.69 -3.84
C GLN A 349 -15.02 -42.85 -4.77
N ALA A 350 -14.38 -42.96 -5.94
CA ALA A 350 -14.61 -44.07 -6.86
C ALA A 350 -14.20 -45.43 -6.25
N ARG A 351 -13.04 -45.50 -5.58
CA ARG A 351 -12.56 -46.72 -4.89
C ARG A 351 -13.47 -47.13 -3.73
N THR A 352 -13.96 -46.16 -2.96
CA THR A 352 -14.86 -46.46 -1.83
C THR A 352 -16.31 -46.73 -2.24
N ARG A 353 -16.72 -46.35 -3.46
CA ARG A 353 -18.10 -46.54 -3.97
C ARG A 353 -18.52 -48.01 -4.03
N ASN A 354 -17.59 -48.91 -4.31
CA ASN A 354 -17.85 -50.36 -4.39
C ASN A 354 -18.26 -50.97 -3.04
N PHE A 355 -17.93 -50.31 -1.92
CA PHE A 355 -18.35 -50.75 -0.60
C PHE A 355 -19.78 -50.30 -0.30
N ARG A 356 -20.70 -51.25 -0.14
CA ARG A 356 -22.08 -51.03 0.27
C ARG A 356 -22.15 -51.02 1.79
N LEU A 357 -22.47 -49.86 2.35
CA LEU A 357 -22.76 -49.69 3.77
C LEU A 357 -24.25 -49.98 4.02
N GLU A 358 -24.60 -50.37 5.24
CA GLU A 358 -25.99 -50.57 5.65
C GLU A 358 -26.84 -49.32 5.34
N LYS A 359 -27.98 -49.50 4.66
CA LYS A 359 -28.96 -48.43 4.46
C LYS A 359 -29.72 -48.23 5.78
N GLY A 360 -29.15 -47.47 6.71
CA GLY A 360 -29.80 -47.33 8.01
C GLY A 360 -29.08 -46.51 9.07
N TYR A 361 -28.68 -45.28 8.75
CA TYR A 361 -28.81 -44.16 9.69
C TYR A 361 -28.70 -42.89 8.86
N GLN A 362 -29.84 -42.26 8.55
CA GLN A 362 -29.82 -40.84 8.24
C GLN A 362 -29.24 -40.17 9.47
N ALA A 363 -28.04 -39.58 9.32
CA ALA A 363 -27.54 -38.67 10.32
C ALA A 363 -28.61 -37.59 10.46
N GLU A 364 -29.23 -37.59 11.64
CA GLU A 364 -30.12 -36.56 12.13
C GLU A 364 -29.48 -35.22 11.78
N SER A 365 -30.16 -34.49 10.90
CA SER A 365 -29.78 -33.14 10.51
C SER A 365 -29.78 -32.28 11.78
N THR A 366 -28.61 -32.11 12.38
CA THR A 366 -28.39 -31.07 13.38
C THR A 366 -28.82 -29.76 12.73
N PRO A 367 -29.77 -28.99 13.32
CA PRO A 367 -30.15 -27.72 12.75
C PRO A 367 -28.91 -26.84 12.71
N SER A 368 -28.53 -26.40 11.50
CA SER A 368 -27.62 -25.30 11.31
C SER A 368 -28.21 -24.09 12.03
N HIS A 369 -27.73 -23.80 13.24
CA HIS A 369 -27.78 -22.45 13.79
C HIS A 369 -26.77 -21.60 13.03
N ALA A 370 -27.11 -21.30 11.77
CA ALA A 370 -26.62 -20.13 11.07
C ALA A 370 -27.35 -18.91 11.66
N GLY A 371 -26.93 -18.50 12.87
CA GLY A 371 -27.11 -17.11 13.25
C GLY A 371 -26.20 -16.26 12.35
N PRO A 372 -26.69 -15.19 11.72
CA PRO A 372 -25.81 -14.30 10.98
C PRO A 372 -24.82 -13.69 11.97
N LEU A 373 -23.54 -13.98 11.82
CA LEU A 373 -22.46 -13.19 12.43
C LEU A 373 -22.55 -11.79 11.83
N SER A 374 -23.27 -10.91 12.52
CA SER A 374 -23.22 -9.48 12.31
C SER A 374 -21.79 -9.03 12.58
N PHE A 375 -21.04 -8.80 11.50
CA PHE A 375 -19.77 -8.09 11.55
C PHE A 375 -20.04 -6.71 12.18
N HIS A 376 -19.41 -6.47 13.32
CA HIS A 376 -19.33 -5.14 13.91
C HIS A 376 -18.44 -4.30 12.99
N SER A 377 -19.06 -3.41 12.22
CA SER A 377 -18.36 -2.37 11.47
C SER A 377 -17.51 -1.55 12.44
N ARG A 378 -16.19 -1.56 12.25
CA ARG A 378 -15.30 -0.58 12.88
C ARG A 378 -15.73 0.82 12.39
N PRO A 379 -15.75 1.84 13.27
CA PRO A 379 -15.97 3.19 12.81
C PRO A 379 -14.74 3.69 12.05
N ASP A 380 -15.00 4.30 10.90
CA ASP A 380 -14.07 5.18 10.21
C ASP A 380 -13.59 6.25 11.18
N HIS A 381 -12.31 6.22 11.52
CA HIS A 381 -11.62 7.42 11.97
C HIS A 381 -10.88 8.01 10.78
N SER A 382 -11.58 8.92 10.12
CA SER A 382 -11.00 10.04 9.39
C SER A 382 -10.08 10.84 10.32
N LEU A 383 -8.80 10.94 9.95
CA LEU A 383 -7.94 12.11 10.17
C LEU A 383 -6.95 12.18 9.01
#